data_AF-A0A1B6HWP7-F1
#
_entry.id   AF-A0A1B6HWP7-F1
#
_cell.length_a   1.000
_cell.length_b   1.000
_cell.length_c   1.000
_cell.angle_alpha   90.00
_cell.angle_beta   90.00
_cell.angle_gamma   90.00
#
_symmetry.space_group_name_H-M   'P 1'
#
loop_
_entity.id
_entity.type
_entity.pdbx_description
1 polymer ?
#
loop_
_entity_poly.entity_id
_entity_poly.type
_entity_poly.pdbx_seq_one_letter_code
_entity_poly.pdbx_strand_id
1 'polypeptide(L)'
;RIPDIDPWHESIRHLIHRTEPLVCSTLPPLTRITGHTLQLIHANAHLYGEENSFHCCYQEITRRDADKFSPKVDDLFSVSNCIHFDDTINLTSEQQFIMVKCVAPWFWFWKKKIYTNLHAIVSIRKDIKKKLQNNLTLDRQKMSVLIVGIDSISRLNLIRTMPKTVRFLQKMGWVEMKGYNKIDDNTFPNLMAVLTGMNYTQVRKGC
;
A
#
# COMPACT_ATOMS: atom_id res chain seq x y z
N ARG A 1 37.28 -6.62 6.16
CA ARG A 1 36.24 -6.20 7.15
C ARG A 1 35.17 -5.42 6.39
N ILE A 2 33.89 -5.71 6.59
CA ILE A 2 32.80 -4.93 5.96
C ILE A 2 32.82 -3.52 6.55
N PRO A 3 32.88 -2.44 5.74
CA PRO A 3 32.87 -1.08 6.24
C PRO A 3 31.57 -0.77 6.98
N ASP A 4 31.67 -0.11 8.15
CA ASP A 4 30.51 0.39 8.89
C ASP A 4 30.36 1.89 8.61
N ILE A 5 29.64 2.20 7.53
CA ILE A 5 29.51 3.56 7.01
C ILE A 5 28.44 4.31 7.82
N ASP A 6 28.77 5.52 8.27
CA ASP A 6 27.82 6.43 8.92
C ASP A 6 26.69 6.80 7.94
N PRO A 7 25.42 6.49 8.27
CA PRO A 7 24.27 6.90 7.46
C PRO A 7 24.15 8.42 7.27
N TRP A 8 24.80 9.25 8.09
CA TRP A 8 24.74 10.72 8.04
C TRP A 8 26.09 11.38 7.69
N HIS A 9 26.99 10.63 7.07
CA HIS A 9 28.32 11.13 6.72
C HIS A 9 28.28 12.45 5.91
N GLU A 10 29.18 13.39 6.22
CA GLU A 10 29.15 14.75 5.68
C GLU A 10 29.20 14.78 4.14
N SER A 11 29.90 13.82 3.51
CA SER A 11 30.01 13.74 2.04
C SER A 11 28.69 13.58 1.29
N ILE A 12 27.63 13.07 1.95
CA ILE A 12 26.30 12.89 1.31
C ILE A 12 25.28 13.92 1.79
N ARG A 13 25.63 14.82 2.70
CA ARG A 13 24.69 15.76 3.32
C ARG A 13 23.96 16.62 2.29
N HIS A 14 24.65 17.00 1.22
CA HIS A 14 24.09 17.77 0.10
C HIS A 14 23.07 17.00 -0.74
N LEU A 15 23.04 15.66 -0.64
CA LEU A 15 22.08 14.79 -1.34
C LEU A 15 20.83 14.50 -0.49
N ILE A 16 20.84 14.86 0.80
CA ILE A 16 19.74 14.59 1.71
C ILE A 16 18.81 15.80 1.75
N HIS A 17 17.61 15.63 1.19
CA HIS A 17 16.55 16.62 1.24
C HIS A 17 15.44 16.15 2.17
N ARG A 18 15.02 17.02 3.10
CA ARG A 18 13.83 16.77 3.91
C ARG A 18 12.62 17.28 3.15
N THR A 19 11.73 16.39 2.80
CA THR A 19 10.42 16.75 2.28
C THR A 19 9.55 17.28 3.42
N GLU A 20 8.70 18.26 3.12
CA GLU A 20 7.70 18.72 4.08
C GLU A 20 6.78 17.55 4.48
N PRO A 21 6.42 17.44 5.76
CA PRO A 21 5.53 16.38 6.23
C PRO A 21 4.15 16.54 5.58
N LEU A 22 3.51 15.41 5.29
CA LEU A 22 2.13 15.40 4.82
C LEU A 22 1.21 16.02 5.90
N VAL A 23 0.52 17.10 5.54
CA VAL A 23 -0.47 17.73 6.41
C VAL A 23 -1.77 16.94 6.32
N CYS A 24 -2.01 16.09 7.31
CA CYS A 24 -3.26 15.35 7.44
C CYS A 24 -4.39 16.25 7.99
N SER A 25 -5.63 15.89 7.67
CA SER A 25 -6.82 16.48 8.31
C SER A 25 -6.74 16.33 9.84
N THR A 26 -7.17 17.36 10.57
CA THR A 26 -7.35 17.31 12.03
C THR A 26 -8.61 16.57 12.44
N LEU A 27 -9.58 16.43 11.53
CA LEU A 27 -10.81 15.68 11.75
C LEU A 27 -10.57 14.15 11.65
N PRO A 28 -11.19 13.35 12.54
CA PRO A 28 -11.09 11.89 12.50
C PRO A 28 -11.83 11.31 11.28
N PRO A 29 -11.43 10.16 10.72
CA PRO A 29 -12.05 9.60 9.52
C PRO A 29 -13.57 9.45 9.63
N LEU A 30 -14.31 9.83 8.59
CA LEU A 30 -15.77 9.63 8.51
C LEU A 30 -16.14 8.20 8.08
N THR A 31 -15.19 7.46 7.50
CA THR A 31 -15.41 6.09 7.01
C THR A 31 -14.29 5.16 7.41
N ARG A 32 -14.65 3.87 7.56
CA ARG A 32 -13.72 2.76 7.79
C ARG A 32 -14.11 1.55 6.95
N ILE A 33 -13.15 0.65 6.80
CA ILE A 33 -13.38 -0.67 6.23
C ILE A 33 -13.15 -1.73 7.30
N THR A 34 -14.15 -2.59 7.49
CA THR A 34 -14.07 -3.75 8.37
C THR A 34 -14.29 -5.00 7.52
N GLY A 35 -13.24 -5.78 7.30
CA GLY A 35 -13.29 -6.89 6.35
C GLY A 35 -13.50 -6.38 4.92
N HIS A 36 -14.67 -6.65 4.34
CA HIS A 36 -15.07 -6.12 3.02
C HIS A 36 -16.24 -5.15 3.11
N THR A 37 -16.57 -4.66 4.30
CA THR A 37 -17.69 -3.74 4.49
C THR A 37 -17.16 -2.33 4.70
N LEU A 38 -17.52 -1.44 3.79
CA LEU A 38 -17.36 0.00 3.97
C LEU A 38 -18.47 0.51 4.88
N GLN A 39 -18.12 1.31 5.88
CA GLN A 39 -19.06 1.81 6.88
C GLN A 39 -18.80 3.28 7.18
N LEU A 40 -19.88 4.05 7.37
CA LEU A 40 -19.83 5.35 8.03
C LEU A 40 -19.48 5.18 9.51
N ILE A 41 -18.73 6.15 10.05
CA ILE A 41 -18.48 6.26 11.48
C ILE A 41 -19.41 7.35 12.03
N HIS A 42 -20.62 6.97 12.43
CA HIS A 42 -21.64 7.91 12.94
C HIS A 42 -21.14 8.78 14.09
N ALA A 43 -20.29 8.22 14.98
CA ALA A 43 -19.66 8.98 16.04
C ALA A 43 -18.85 10.21 15.56
N ASN A 44 -18.39 10.22 14.31
CA ASN A 44 -17.67 11.33 13.70
C ASN A 44 -18.55 12.19 12.78
N ALA A 45 -19.77 11.79 12.45
CA ALA A 45 -20.63 12.45 11.46
C ALA A 45 -20.89 13.94 11.79
N HIS A 46 -21.15 14.24 13.06
CA HIS A 46 -21.39 15.58 13.58
C HIS A 46 -20.23 16.58 13.31
N LEU A 47 -19.01 16.08 13.09
CA LEU A 47 -17.84 16.93 12.77
C LEU A 47 -17.80 17.36 11.30
N TYR A 48 -18.59 16.71 10.45
CA TYR A 48 -18.62 16.91 9.00
C TYR A 48 -19.92 17.57 8.51
N GLY A 49 -20.96 17.60 9.35
CA GLY A 49 -22.28 18.17 9.08
C GLY A 49 -23.30 17.68 10.11
N GLU A 50 -24.56 18.05 9.96
CA GLU A 50 -25.63 17.42 10.74
C GLU A 50 -25.79 15.95 10.30
N GLU A 51 -26.21 15.09 11.23
CA GLU A 51 -26.48 13.69 10.93
C GLU A 51 -27.60 13.62 9.85
N ASN A 52 -27.35 12.88 8.76
CA ASN A 52 -28.18 12.84 7.54
C ASN A 52 -28.16 14.08 6.63
N SER A 53 -27.34 15.10 6.90
CA SER A 53 -27.26 16.30 6.04
C SER A 53 -26.28 16.16 4.87
N PHE A 54 -25.69 15.00 4.68
CA PHE A 54 -24.70 14.76 3.64
C PHE A 54 -24.88 13.39 3.00
N HIS A 55 -24.46 13.30 1.74
CA HIS A 55 -24.51 12.05 0.98
C HIS A 55 -23.09 11.61 0.65
N CYS A 56 -22.82 10.33 0.89
CA CYS A 56 -21.57 9.71 0.54
C CYS A 56 -21.72 8.80 -0.68
N CYS A 57 -20.63 8.65 -1.42
CA CYS A 57 -20.49 7.61 -2.42
C CYS A 57 -19.03 7.16 -2.47
N TYR A 58 -18.81 5.95 -2.98
CA TYR A 58 -17.47 5.46 -3.26
C TYR A 58 -17.27 5.24 -4.76
N GLN A 59 -16.02 5.31 -5.18
CA GLN A 59 -15.58 5.02 -6.52
C GLN A 59 -14.41 4.05 -6.46
N GLU A 60 -14.43 2.99 -7.26
CA GLU A 60 -13.31 2.09 -7.41
C GLU A 60 -12.20 2.75 -8.22
N ILE A 61 -10.95 2.55 -7.80
CA ILE A 61 -9.76 3.00 -8.51
C ILE A 61 -9.11 1.79 -9.14
N THR A 62 -8.96 1.81 -10.46
CA THR A 62 -8.29 0.76 -11.21
C THR A 62 -7.11 1.34 -11.97
N ARG A 63 -5.98 0.62 -11.96
CA ARG A 63 -4.80 1.00 -12.75
C ARG A 63 -5.07 0.72 -14.22
N ARG A 64 -4.86 1.70 -15.10
CA ARG A 64 -4.96 1.49 -16.54
C ARG A 64 -3.62 1.01 -17.09
N ASP A 65 -3.68 0.08 -18.03
CA ASP A 65 -2.52 -0.38 -18.80
C ASP A 65 -1.35 -0.90 -17.94
N ALA A 66 -1.64 -1.64 -16.86
CA ALA A 66 -0.61 -2.28 -16.03
C ALA A 66 0.35 -3.17 -16.86
N ASP A 67 -0.13 -3.68 -18.00
CA ASP A 67 0.62 -4.57 -18.89
C ASP A 67 1.40 -3.84 -20.00
N LYS A 68 1.30 -2.50 -20.09
CA LYS A 68 2.05 -1.71 -21.09
C LYS A 68 3.19 -0.97 -20.42
N PHE A 69 4.40 -1.15 -20.95
CA PHE A 69 5.56 -0.34 -20.59
C PHE A 69 5.37 1.09 -21.11
N SER A 70 4.81 1.97 -20.27
CA SER A 70 4.75 3.41 -20.50
C SER A 70 5.44 4.14 -19.35
N PRO A 71 6.28 5.16 -19.62
CA PRO A 71 6.93 5.94 -18.57
C PRO A 71 5.94 6.71 -17.68
N LYS A 72 4.67 6.82 -18.07
CA LYS A 72 3.59 7.45 -17.30
C LYS A 72 2.56 6.45 -16.75
N VAL A 73 2.91 5.16 -16.71
CA VAL A 73 1.97 4.12 -16.26
C VAL A 73 1.46 4.35 -14.83
N ASP A 74 2.24 5.01 -13.98
CA ASP A 74 1.85 5.32 -12.60
C ASP A 74 0.89 6.53 -12.49
N ASP A 75 0.80 7.34 -13.55
CA ASP A 75 -0.14 8.47 -13.63
C ASP A 75 -1.51 8.04 -14.21
N LEU A 76 -1.61 6.81 -14.73
CA LEU A 76 -2.78 6.31 -15.46
C LEU A 76 -3.67 5.44 -14.57
N PHE A 77 -4.74 6.05 -14.08
CA PHE A 77 -5.82 5.34 -13.40
C PHE A 77 -7.18 5.65 -14.00
N SER A 78 -8.14 4.79 -13.72
CA SER A 78 -9.57 5.01 -13.95
C SER A 78 -10.30 4.99 -12.62
N VAL A 79 -11.37 5.77 -12.57
CA VAL A 79 -12.25 5.87 -11.42
C VAL A 79 -13.65 5.48 -11.90
N SER A 80 -14.30 4.56 -11.20
CA SER A 80 -15.66 4.13 -11.54
C SER A 80 -16.69 5.23 -11.33
N ASN A 81 -17.94 4.96 -11.74
CA ASN A 81 -19.08 5.77 -11.32
C ASN A 81 -19.18 5.78 -9.78
N CYS A 82 -19.75 6.88 -9.24
CA CYS A 82 -19.97 7.00 -7.81
C CYS A 82 -21.17 6.14 -7.39
N ILE A 83 -20.91 5.15 -6.53
CA ILE A 83 -21.93 4.27 -5.98
C ILE A 83 -22.29 4.80 -4.60
N HIS A 84 -23.53 5.26 -4.46
CA HIS A 84 -24.05 5.82 -3.21
C HIS A 84 -24.25 4.73 -2.15
N PHE A 85 -24.02 5.10 -0.89
CA PHE A 85 -24.31 4.29 0.28
C PHE A 85 -24.66 5.21 1.45
N ASP A 86 -25.61 4.79 2.28
CA ASP A 86 -26.12 5.62 3.39
C ASP A 86 -25.45 5.31 4.72
N ASP A 87 -25.14 4.04 5.00
CA ASP A 87 -24.49 3.65 6.24
C ASP A 87 -23.39 2.62 5.98
N THR A 88 -23.79 1.45 5.46
CA THR A 88 -22.87 0.36 5.16
C THR A 88 -23.07 -0.18 3.75
N ILE A 89 -21.98 -0.65 3.14
CA ILE A 89 -22.03 -1.35 1.86
C ILE A 89 -20.97 -2.43 1.80
N ASN A 90 -21.35 -3.59 1.28
CA ASN A 90 -20.43 -4.69 1.04
C ASN A 90 -19.72 -4.49 -0.29
N LEU A 91 -18.39 -4.47 -0.22
CA LEU A 91 -17.52 -4.41 -1.37
C LEU A 91 -17.29 -5.83 -1.91
N THR A 92 -17.01 -5.90 -3.20
CA THR A 92 -16.64 -7.15 -3.86
C THR A 92 -15.22 -7.56 -3.47
N SER A 93 -14.91 -8.84 -3.61
CA SER A 93 -13.56 -9.36 -3.33
C SER A 93 -12.48 -8.83 -4.28
N GLU A 94 -12.87 -8.29 -5.43
CA GLU A 94 -11.93 -7.81 -6.45
C GLU A 94 -11.57 -6.34 -6.27
N GLN A 95 -12.38 -5.59 -5.51
CA GLN A 95 -12.12 -4.18 -5.22
C GLN A 95 -10.98 -4.03 -4.22
N GLN A 96 -9.85 -3.51 -4.71
CA GLN A 96 -8.64 -3.31 -3.90
C GLN A 96 -8.47 -1.86 -3.42
N PHE A 97 -8.89 -0.89 -4.23
CA PHE A 97 -8.73 0.52 -3.93
C PHE A 97 -10.03 1.26 -4.20
N ILE A 98 -10.53 1.96 -3.20
CA ILE A 98 -11.71 2.81 -3.35
C ILE A 98 -11.44 4.22 -2.83
N MET A 99 -12.05 5.20 -3.48
CA MET A 99 -12.11 6.58 -3.03
C MET A 99 -13.53 6.87 -2.55
N VAL A 100 -13.67 7.28 -1.30
CA VAL A 100 -14.94 7.74 -0.73
C VAL A 100 -14.99 9.25 -0.80
N LYS A 101 -16.13 9.79 -1.25
CA LYS A 101 -16.42 11.23 -1.24
C LYS A 101 -17.77 11.46 -0.57
N CYS A 102 -17.82 12.46 0.30
CA CYS A 102 -19.09 12.92 0.86
C CYS A 102 -19.31 14.40 0.55
N VAL A 103 -20.56 14.74 0.27
CA VAL A 103 -21.00 16.09 -0.07
C VAL A 103 -22.20 16.50 0.76
N ALA A 104 -22.17 17.73 1.27
CA ALA A 104 -23.32 18.36 1.92
C ALA A 104 -23.92 19.43 0.99
N PRO A 105 -25.24 19.68 1.07
CA PRO A 105 -25.85 20.85 0.46
C PRO A 105 -25.19 22.13 0.95
N TRP A 106 -24.96 23.06 0.03
CA TRP A 106 -24.47 24.41 0.24
C TRP A 106 -25.36 25.36 -0.57
N PHE A 107 -25.54 26.59 -0.09
CA PHE A 107 -26.44 27.64 -0.58
C PHE A 107 -27.10 27.41 -1.97
N TRP A 108 -28.44 27.44 -1.98
CA TRP A 108 -29.37 27.30 -3.11
C TRP A 108 -29.34 25.95 -3.85
N PHE A 109 -28.22 25.57 -4.50
CA PHE A 109 -28.10 24.33 -5.29
C PHE A 109 -26.69 23.72 -5.31
N TRP A 110 -25.74 24.30 -4.58
CA TRP A 110 -24.35 23.87 -4.68
C TRP A 110 -24.08 22.72 -3.71
N LYS A 111 -23.20 21.79 -4.08
CA LYS A 111 -22.76 20.72 -3.19
C LYS A 111 -21.33 20.99 -2.76
N LYS A 112 -21.08 21.08 -1.45
CA LYS A 112 -19.72 21.23 -0.92
C LYS A 112 -19.15 19.86 -0.61
N LYS A 113 -17.95 19.58 -1.12
CA LYS A 113 -17.15 18.42 -0.71
C LYS A 113 -16.67 18.61 0.72
N ILE A 114 -17.13 17.74 1.62
CA ILE A 114 -16.80 17.80 3.06
C ILE A 114 -15.79 16.72 3.48
N TYR A 115 -15.70 15.64 2.70
CA TYR A 115 -14.84 14.51 3.03
C TYR A 115 -14.34 13.84 1.76
N THR A 116 -13.07 13.43 1.78
CA THR A 116 -12.48 12.57 0.76
C THR A 116 -11.46 11.68 1.43
N ASN A 117 -11.57 10.37 1.24
CA ASN A 117 -10.60 9.43 1.77
C ASN A 117 -10.39 8.25 0.82
N LEU A 118 -9.19 7.68 0.85
CA LEU A 118 -8.76 6.54 0.05
C LEU A 118 -8.63 5.35 0.96
N HIS A 119 -9.23 4.24 0.58
CA HIS A 119 -9.11 2.98 1.31
C HIS A 119 -8.48 1.91 0.43
N ALA A 120 -7.42 1.30 0.95
CA ALA A 120 -6.84 0.07 0.41
C ALA A 120 -7.44 -1.12 1.16
N ILE A 121 -7.96 -2.09 0.41
CA ILE A 121 -8.69 -3.25 0.91
C ILE A 121 -7.84 -4.49 0.63
N VAL A 122 -7.58 -5.27 1.68
CA VAL A 122 -6.89 -6.56 1.57
C VAL A 122 -7.91 -7.67 1.77
N SER A 123 -8.61 -8.00 0.69
CA SER A 123 -9.59 -9.08 0.62
C SER A 123 -8.92 -10.40 0.21
N ILE A 124 -9.31 -11.51 0.85
CA ILE A 124 -8.95 -12.83 0.31
C ILE A 124 -9.82 -13.06 -0.93
N ARG A 125 -9.18 -13.01 -2.10
CA ARG A 125 -9.82 -13.27 -3.39
C ARG A 125 -10.47 -14.65 -3.44
N LYS A 126 -11.54 -14.77 -4.23
CA LYS A 126 -12.34 -16.00 -4.29
C LYS A 126 -11.53 -17.21 -4.79
N ASP A 127 -10.62 -17.01 -5.73
CA ASP A 127 -9.71 -18.03 -6.25
C ASP A 127 -8.76 -18.56 -5.17
N ILE A 128 -8.25 -17.68 -4.30
CA ILE A 128 -7.38 -18.06 -3.18
C ILE A 128 -8.17 -18.82 -2.13
N LYS A 129 -9.40 -18.39 -1.79
CA LYS A 129 -10.27 -19.14 -0.86
C LYS A 129 -10.52 -20.57 -1.34
N LYS A 130 -10.82 -20.76 -2.63
CA LYS A 130 -10.99 -22.08 -3.24
C LYS A 130 -9.70 -22.91 -3.15
N LYS A 131 -8.54 -22.33 -3.46
CA LYS A 131 -7.24 -23.00 -3.34
C LYS A 131 -6.94 -23.44 -1.91
N LEU A 132 -7.27 -22.62 -0.92
CA LEU A 132 -7.10 -22.95 0.49
C LEU A 132 -8.01 -24.11 0.89
N GLN A 133 -9.31 -24.05 0.57
CA GLN A 133 -10.26 -25.12 0.87
C GLN A 133 -9.84 -26.48 0.28
N ASN A 134 -9.30 -26.48 -0.94
CA ASN A 134 -8.84 -27.71 -1.61
C ASN A 134 -7.50 -28.24 -1.08
N ASN A 135 -6.68 -27.41 -0.42
CA ASN A 135 -5.31 -27.76 0.00
C ASN A 135 -5.12 -27.88 1.52
N LEU A 136 -6.13 -27.53 2.32
CA LEU A 136 -6.15 -27.66 3.77
C LEU A 136 -6.65 -29.05 4.16
N THR A 137 -5.86 -30.09 3.85
CA THR A 137 -5.98 -31.35 4.60
C THR A 137 -5.33 -31.14 5.98
N LEU A 138 -6.02 -31.57 7.04
CA LEU A 138 -5.57 -31.45 8.44
C LEU A 138 -4.17 -32.03 8.69
N ASP A 139 -3.72 -32.92 7.80
CA ASP A 139 -2.53 -33.76 7.96
C ASP A 139 -1.23 -33.16 7.36
N ARG A 140 -1.25 -31.91 6.88
CA ARG A 140 -0.05 -31.25 6.35
C ARG A 140 0.09 -29.83 6.91
N GLN A 141 0.80 -29.69 8.04
CA GLN A 141 1.36 -28.40 8.46
C GLN A 141 2.38 -27.94 7.42
N LYS A 142 1.91 -27.17 6.43
CA LYS A 142 2.79 -26.56 5.42
C LYS A 142 3.36 -25.28 6.02
N MET A 143 4.68 -25.17 6.06
CA MET A 143 5.37 -23.92 6.37
C MET A 143 5.02 -22.88 5.30
N SER A 144 4.65 -21.67 5.73
CA SER A 144 4.48 -20.52 4.86
C SER A 144 5.68 -19.59 5.04
N VAL A 145 6.25 -19.13 3.93
CA VAL A 145 7.33 -18.14 3.91
C VAL A 145 6.78 -16.87 3.28
N LEU A 146 6.85 -15.74 4.01
CA LEU A 146 6.54 -14.42 3.49
C LEU A 146 7.84 -13.68 3.22
N ILE A 147 8.05 -13.28 1.96
CA ILE A 147 9.16 -12.41 1.56
C ILE A 147 8.58 -11.02 1.29
N VAL A 148 9.09 -10.01 1.98
CA VAL A 148 8.70 -8.60 1.79
C VAL A 148 9.87 -7.86 1.17
N GLY A 149 9.68 -7.35 -0.05
CA GLY A 149 10.65 -6.51 -0.74
C GLY A 149 10.28 -5.03 -0.62
N ILE A 150 11.27 -4.18 -0.32
CA ILE A 150 11.16 -2.73 -0.45
C ILE A 150 12.10 -2.35 -1.57
N ASP A 151 11.55 -1.97 -2.72
CA ASP A 151 12.35 -1.61 -3.90
C ASP A 151 12.94 -0.19 -3.75
N SER A 152 14.05 0.05 -4.46
CA SER A 152 14.69 1.36 -4.63
C SER A 152 15.19 2.01 -3.34
N ILE A 153 15.50 1.19 -2.32
CA ILE A 153 16.09 1.67 -1.05
C ILE A 153 17.37 0.92 -0.71
N SER A 154 18.43 1.67 -0.37
CA SER A 154 19.64 1.07 0.21
C SER A 154 19.51 0.91 1.72
N ARG A 155 20.31 0.02 2.32
CA ARG A 155 20.40 -0.15 3.78
C ARG A 155 20.55 1.18 4.52
N LEU A 156 21.51 2.01 4.07
CA LEU A 156 21.76 3.32 4.71
C LEU A 156 20.58 4.28 4.52
N ASN A 157 19.89 4.21 3.37
CA ASN A 157 18.70 5.03 3.14
C ASN A 157 17.54 4.61 4.04
N LEU A 158 17.34 3.31 4.24
CA LEU A 158 16.33 2.77 5.18
C LEU A 158 16.54 3.28 6.61
N ILE A 159 17.80 3.33 7.07
CA ILE A 159 18.14 3.87 8.40
C ILE A 159 17.77 5.35 8.52
N ARG A 160 18.01 6.15 7.47
CA ARG A 160 17.70 7.58 7.45
C ARG A 160 16.20 7.87 7.35
N THR A 161 15.52 7.26 6.38
CA THR A 161 14.15 7.64 6.00
C THR A 161 13.08 6.86 6.76
N MET A 162 13.41 5.68 7.28
CA MET A 162 12.48 4.81 8.01
C MET A 162 13.01 4.38 9.40
N PRO A 163 13.47 5.30 10.26
CA PRO A 163 14.12 4.96 11.54
C PRO A 163 13.16 4.31 12.56
N LYS A 164 11.85 4.51 12.41
CA LYS A 164 10.84 3.80 13.22
C LYS A 164 10.75 2.32 12.82
N THR A 165 10.76 2.04 11.51
CA THR A 165 10.75 0.68 10.96
C THR A 165 12.00 -0.10 11.34
N VAL A 166 13.18 0.50 11.21
CA VAL A 166 14.44 -0.14 11.62
C VAL A 166 14.42 -0.53 13.10
N ARG A 167 14.01 0.39 13.99
CA ARG A 167 13.88 0.09 15.41
C ARG A 167 12.88 -1.02 15.70
N PHE A 168 11.76 -1.05 14.98
CA PHE A 168 10.76 -2.11 15.11
C PHE A 168 11.33 -3.48 14.73
N LEU A 169 12.01 -3.59 13.59
CA LEU A 169 12.62 -4.85 13.12
C LEU A 169 13.67 -5.37 14.12
N GLN A 170 14.52 -4.48 14.63
CA GLN A 170 15.52 -4.83 15.65
C GLN A 170 14.86 -5.36 16.93
N LYS A 171 13.81 -4.68 17.42
CA LYS A 171 13.06 -5.13 18.61
C LYS A 171 12.38 -6.49 18.42
N MET A 172 11.94 -6.78 17.21
CA MET A 172 11.33 -8.06 16.84
C MET A 172 12.37 -9.18 16.64
N GLY A 173 13.68 -8.90 16.78
CA GLY A 173 14.74 -9.89 16.64
C GLY A 173 15.10 -10.24 15.19
N TRP A 174 14.77 -9.37 14.23
CA TRP A 174 15.16 -9.60 12.83
C TRP A 174 16.67 -9.48 12.65
N VAL A 175 17.23 -10.38 11.86
CA VAL A 175 18.67 -10.40 11.56
C VAL A 175 18.97 -9.52 10.35
N GLU A 176 19.80 -8.50 10.55
CA GLU A 176 20.29 -7.65 9.47
C GLU A 176 21.47 -8.30 8.74
N MET A 177 21.29 -8.59 7.45
CA MET A 177 22.34 -9.15 6.58
C MET A 177 23.28 -8.06 6.04
N LYS A 178 24.20 -7.54 6.88
CA LYS A 178 25.08 -6.41 6.52
C LYS A 178 25.95 -6.62 5.27
N GLY A 179 26.31 -7.85 4.94
CA GLY A 179 27.11 -8.20 3.76
C GLY A 179 26.29 -8.44 2.49
N TYR A 180 24.96 -8.49 2.60
CA TYR A 180 24.08 -8.75 1.48
C TYR A 180 23.93 -7.51 0.61
N ASN A 181 24.28 -7.64 -0.67
CA ASN A 181 24.27 -6.54 -1.64
C ASN A 181 23.54 -6.95 -2.90
N LYS A 182 23.05 -5.95 -3.64
CA LYS A 182 22.52 -6.14 -5.00
C LYS A 182 23.62 -6.69 -5.91
N ILE A 183 23.23 -7.55 -6.84
CA ILE A 183 24.14 -8.10 -7.87
C ILE A 183 24.13 -7.28 -9.16
N ASP A 184 23.12 -6.43 -9.35
CA ASP A 184 22.92 -5.63 -10.56
C ASP A 184 22.03 -4.41 -10.23
N ASP A 185 21.82 -3.51 -11.18
CA ASP A 185 21.06 -2.27 -10.97
C ASP A 185 19.55 -2.46 -11.01
N ASN A 186 19.07 -3.41 -11.81
CA ASN A 186 17.64 -3.62 -12.03
C ASN A 186 17.00 -4.59 -11.01
N THR A 187 15.70 -4.45 -10.78
CA THR A 187 14.96 -5.31 -9.83
C THR A 187 14.97 -6.78 -10.26
N PHE A 188 14.82 -7.07 -11.55
CA PHE A 188 14.76 -8.43 -12.09
C PHE A 188 15.96 -9.31 -11.73
N PRO A 189 17.22 -8.97 -12.11
CA PRO A 189 18.38 -9.79 -11.78
C PRO A 189 18.56 -10.00 -10.27
N ASN A 190 18.32 -8.96 -9.46
CA ASN A 190 18.43 -9.06 -8.00
C ASN A 190 17.41 -10.03 -7.40
N LEU A 191 16.16 -9.98 -7.85
CA LEU A 191 15.11 -10.87 -7.36
C LEU A 191 15.39 -12.31 -7.81
N MET A 192 15.85 -12.51 -9.04
CA MET A 192 16.17 -13.84 -9.53
C MET A 192 17.33 -14.47 -8.75
N ALA A 193 18.35 -13.71 -8.39
CA ALA A 193 19.44 -14.20 -7.56
C ALA A 193 18.95 -14.68 -6.17
N VAL A 194 18.05 -13.93 -5.53
CA VAL A 194 17.43 -14.34 -4.25
C VAL A 194 16.63 -15.62 -4.40
N LEU A 195 15.80 -15.71 -5.43
CA LEU A 195 14.81 -16.78 -5.56
C LEU A 195 15.38 -18.07 -6.16
N THR A 196 16.44 -17.97 -6.96
CA THR A 196 16.98 -19.12 -7.72
C THR A 196 18.44 -19.43 -7.41
N GLY A 197 19.18 -18.51 -6.76
CA GLY A 197 20.63 -18.62 -6.60
C GLY A 197 21.41 -18.39 -7.90
N MET A 198 20.75 -17.97 -8.99
CA MET A 198 21.36 -17.78 -10.30
C MET A 198 21.64 -16.29 -10.59
N ASN A 199 22.73 -16.02 -11.30
CA ASN A 199 23.00 -14.69 -11.85
C ASN A 199 22.22 -14.43 -13.15
N TYR A 200 22.23 -13.18 -13.61
CA TYR A 200 21.50 -12.74 -14.81
C TYR A 200 21.78 -13.62 -16.04
N THR A 201 23.04 -13.95 -16.30
CA THR A 201 23.47 -14.75 -17.45
C THR A 201 22.94 -16.18 -17.38
N GLN A 202 22.91 -16.78 -16.20
CA GLN A 202 22.36 -18.12 -15.97
C GLN A 202 20.85 -18.15 -16.18
N VAL A 203 20.13 -17.17 -15.63
CA VAL A 203 18.66 -17.05 -15.79
C VAL A 203 18.28 -16.90 -17.27
N ARG A 204 18.97 -16.03 -18.01
CA ARG A 204 18.71 -15.81 -19.45
C ARG A 204 18.99 -17.01 -20.34
N LYS A 205 19.77 -17.98 -19.91
CA LYS A 205 20.01 -19.21 -20.67
C LYS A 205 18.90 -20.25 -20.45
N GLY A 206 18.16 -20.15 -19.35
CA GLY A 206 17.14 -21.12 -18.95
C GLY A 206 15.69 -20.66 -19.16
N CYS A 207 15.46 -19.42 -19.60
CA CYS A 207 14.15 -18.80 -19.83
C CYS A 207 14.16 -18.06 -21.17
#